data_AF-A0A1V4X846-F1
#
_entry.id   AF-A0A1V4X846-F1
#
_cell.length_a   1.000
_cell.length_b   1.000
_cell.length_c   1.000
_cell.angle_alpha   90.00
_cell.angle_beta   90.00
_cell.angle_gamma   90.00
#
_symmetry.space_group_name_H-M   'P 1'
#
loop_
_entity.id
_entity.type
_entity.pdbx_description
1 polymer ?
#
loop_
_entity_poly.entity_id
_entity_poly.type
_entity_poly.pdbx_seq_one_letter_code
_entity_poly.pdbx_strand_id
1 'polypeptide(L)'
;MRYRRESRSSAFAVLALFVLLFAGCSGPGKGGPGGVHGPGGPGGPGRGFLSTVYDTKPFNPEVDRLPPMYTGHNSELLYNSIEMRKQQALRETGETEEQHKVRMAREISLPLMDSLDFDSVYAVRITPAEVRRDGKDGLVHVSCNVSPAFEAGREDPAKKAFVVRHLPQLDNRYSITRQDGTRVTIEEIKFSEYAVVAVNAGGLPIQRTPGVHPPVDGKGSRQADRERGGEMIEAAMRLTAEEARGIEGGIMALLVGRLAAPYTSHEEISRKPTAERPGTYLGRYHYLYMDIIAIWFYDVTNGKVLNRMRLS
;
A
#
# COMPACT_ATOMS: atom_id res chain seq x y z
N MET A 1 4.37 -36.11 30.80
CA MET A 1 5.07 -35.01 31.49
C MET A 1 4.35 -33.70 31.17
N ARG A 2 3.70 -33.09 32.17
CA ARG A 2 2.93 -31.84 32.03
C ARG A 2 3.87 -30.65 32.18
N TYR A 3 3.99 -29.83 31.14
CA TYR A 3 4.68 -28.55 31.23
C TYR A 3 3.70 -27.50 31.76
N ARG A 4 3.96 -27.05 32.99
CA ARG A 4 3.23 -25.97 33.68
C ARG A 4 3.82 -24.64 33.22
N ARG A 5 3.02 -23.84 32.50
CA ARG A 5 3.40 -22.51 32.01
C ARG A 5 2.99 -21.49 33.06
N GLU A 6 3.95 -20.98 33.82
CA GLU A 6 3.76 -19.78 34.65
C GLU A 6 4.12 -18.56 33.79
N SER A 7 3.12 -17.77 33.40
CA SER A 7 3.33 -16.42 32.88
C SER A 7 2.88 -15.41 33.93
N ARG A 8 3.85 -14.90 34.69
CA ARG A 8 3.70 -13.62 35.41
C ARG A 8 3.83 -12.51 34.38
N SER A 9 2.73 -11.87 34.01
CA SER A 9 2.75 -10.63 33.24
C SER A 9 2.78 -9.45 34.20
N SER A 10 3.98 -8.92 34.40
CA SER A 10 4.25 -7.63 35.01
C SER A 10 3.68 -6.53 34.12
N ALA A 11 2.83 -5.67 34.67
CA ALA A 11 2.38 -4.45 34.02
C ALA A 11 3.57 -3.48 33.88
N PHE A 12 4.03 -3.25 32.64
CA PHE A 12 4.92 -2.14 32.31
C PHE A 12 4.10 -1.09 31.55
N ALA A 13 3.75 -0.02 32.25
CA ALA A 13 3.29 1.21 31.64
C ALA A 13 4.50 1.92 31.01
N VAL A 14 4.51 2.07 29.68
CA VAL A 14 5.50 2.90 28.97
C VAL A 14 4.86 4.24 28.69
N LEU A 15 5.30 5.25 29.45
CA LEU A 15 4.94 6.66 29.26
C LEU A 15 5.88 7.23 28.18
N ALA A 16 5.36 7.52 26.99
CA ALA A 16 6.13 8.19 25.94
C ALA A 16 5.92 9.71 26.02
N LEU A 17 6.92 10.42 26.56
CA LEU A 17 6.97 11.87 26.60
C LEU A 17 7.75 12.37 25.37
N PHE A 18 7.08 12.94 24.37
CA PHE A 18 7.75 13.65 23.27
C PHE A 18 7.93 15.12 23.64
N VAL A 19 9.16 15.52 23.95
CA VAL A 19 9.57 16.92 24.04
C VAL A 19 10.13 17.33 22.68
N LEU A 20 9.39 18.17 21.97
CA LEU A 20 9.84 18.84 20.76
C LEU A 20 10.71 20.05 21.14
N LEU A 21 12.02 19.96 20.92
CA LEU A 21 12.92 21.11 20.90
C LEU A 21 13.35 21.36 19.45
N PHE A 22 12.68 22.31 18.80
CA PHE A 22 13.18 22.96 17.59
C PHE A 22 14.07 24.14 18.01
N ALA A 23 15.38 23.95 17.95
CA ALA A 23 16.34 25.06 17.94
C ALA A 23 16.82 25.24 16.50
N GLY A 24 16.39 26.33 15.88
CA GLY A 24 16.86 26.76 14.57
C GLY A 24 18.25 27.40 14.67
N CYS A 25 19.15 26.96 13.80
CA CYS A 25 20.38 27.68 13.45
C CYS A 25 20.49 27.72 11.93
N SER A 26 19.99 28.80 11.34
CA SER A 26 20.24 29.21 9.96
C SER A 26 21.60 29.89 9.86
N GLY A 27 22.54 29.26 9.15
CA GLY A 27 23.83 29.85 8.76
C GLY A 27 23.77 30.43 7.34
N PRO A 28 24.46 31.56 7.04
CA PRO A 28 24.36 32.26 5.77
C PRO A 28 25.27 31.64 4.69
N GLY A 29 24.72 31.44 3.50
CA GLY A 29 25.43 30.96 2.31
C GLY A 29 26.32 32.02 1.67
N LYS A 30 27.58 31.64 1.39
CA LYS A 30 28.49 32.39 0.53
C LYS A 30 28.21 32.04 -0.93
N GLY A 31 28.03 33.07 -1.75
CA GLY A 31 27.92 32.96 -3.20
C GLY A 31 29.25 32.67 -3.89
N GLY A 32 29.15 32.14 -5.11
CA GLY A 32 30.23 32.00 -6.08
C GLY A 32 29.63 31.75 -7.47
N PRO A 33 29.96 32.56 -8.50
CA PRO A 33 29.40 32.46 -9.85
C PRO A 33 30.31 31.66 -10.80
N GLY A 34 29.74 31.08 -11.85
CA GLY A 34 30.51 30.53 -12.98
C GLY A 34 29.76 29.46 -13.75
N GLY A 35 29.25 29.80 -14.93
CA GLY A 35 28.48 28.89 -15.78
C GLY A 35 29.34 27.96 -16.64
N VAL A 36 28.73 26.88 -17.13
CA VAL A 36 29.14 26.13 -18.32
C VAL A 36 27.89 25.51 -18.95
N HIS A 37 27.62 25.85 -20.21
CA HIS A 37 26.72 25.13 -21.09
C HIS A 37 27.29 23.76 -21.44
N GLY A 38 26.48 22.70 -21.28
CA GLY A 38 26.77 21.35 -21.78
C GLY A 38 25.48 20.55 -21.98
N PRO A 39 25.43 19.60 -22.94
CA PRO A 39 24.20 19.15 -23.60
C PRO A 39 23.64 17.86 -23.01
N GLY A 40 22.32 17.67 -23.15
CA GLY A 40 21.67 16.35 -23.23
C GLY A 40 21.81 15.42 -22.01
N GLY A 41 21.05 15.69 -20.95
CA GLY A 41 20.74 14.70 -19.91
C GLY A 41 19.41 13.98 -20.22
N PRO A 42 19.29 12.67 -19.94
CA PRO A 42 18.09 11.90 -20.25
C PRO A 42 16.92 12.38 -19.40
N GLY A 43 15.75 12.50 -20.05
CA GLY A 43 14.53 13.08 -19.50
C GLY A 43 14.22 12.62 -18.08
N GLY A 44 14.32 13.56 -17.15
CA GLY A 44 13.69 13.44 -15.84
C GLY A 44 12.17 13.32 -16.03
N PRO A 45 11.48 12.55 -15.18
CA PRO A 45 10.04 12.38 -15.27
C PRO A 45 9.38 13.75 -15.23
N GLY A 46 8.63 14.06 -16.28
CA GLY A 46 7.88 15.29 -16.41
C GLY A 46 7.04 15.50 -15.16
N ARG A 47 7.29 16.61 -14.47
CA ARG A 47 6.46 17.11 -13.38
C ARG A 47 5.12 17.58 -13.97
N GLY A 48 4.24 16.65 -14.31
CA GLY A 48 2.82 16.89 -14.20
C GLY A 48 2.50 16.90 -12.71
N PHE A 49 2.33 18.10 -12.13
CA PHE A 49 1.83 18.23 -10.76
C PHE A 49 0.40 17.64 -10.75
N LEU A 50 0.29 16.38 -10.34
CA LEU A 50 -0.98 15.72 -10.08
C LEU A 50 -1.69 16.54 -9.00
N SER A 51 -2.89 17.05 -9.28
CA SER A 51 -3.73 17.65 -8.24
C SER A 51 -3.94 16.61 -7.14
N THR A 52 -3.33 16.81 -5.97
CA THR A 52 -3.31 15.87 -4.85
C THR A 52 -4.56 15.97 -3.98
N VAL A 53 -5.70 16.32 -4.57
CA VAL A 53 -6.96 16.40 -3.81
C VAL A 53 -7.57 15.01 -3.79
N TYR A 54 -7.40 14.34 -2.65
CA TYR A 54 -8.11 13.10 -2.36
C TYR A 54 -9.58 13.38 -2.11
N ASP A 55 -10.45 12.41 -2.41
CA ASP A 55 -11.87 12.53 -2.10
C ASP A 55 -12.11 12.48 -0.59
N THR A 56 -12.98 13.36 -0.11
CA THR A 56 -13.40 13.49 1.28
C THR A 56 -14.91 13.24 1.46
N LYS A 57 -15.58 12.81 0.39
CA LYS A 57 -17.01 12.48 0.36
C LYS A 57 -17.23 11.01 0.02
N PRO A 58 -18.33 10.40 0.48
CA PRO A 58 -18.67 9.04 0.09
C PRO A 58 -18.69 8.88 -1.44
N PHE A 59 -18.00 7.84 -1.92
CA PHE A 59 -17.92 7.55 -3.35
C PHE A 59 -19.29 7.16 -3.91
N ASN A 60 -19.67 7.76 -5.03
CA ASN A 60 -20.90 7.40 -5.74
C ASN A 60 -20.60 6.33 -6.81
N PRO A 61 -21.04 5.06 -6.64
CA PRO A 61 -20.77 3.99 -7.59
C PRO A 61 -21.61 4.09 -8.89
N GLU A 62 -22.54 5.03 -9.00
CA GLU A 62 -23.38 5.20 -10.19
C GLU A 62 -22.79 6.20 -11.20
N VAL A 63 -21.61 6.77 -10.96
CA VAL A 63 -20.99 7.74 -11.87
C VAL A 63 -20.30 7.07 -13.06
N ASP A 64 -20.64 7.47 -14.28
CA ASP A 64 -20.01 6.99 -15.52
C ASP A 64 -18.68 7.69 -15.86
N ARG A 65 -18.38 8.78 -15.15
CA ARG A 65 -17.16 9.55 -15.34
C ARG A 65 -16.67 10.11 -14.03
N LEU A 66 -15.38 9.90 -13.79
CA LEU A 66 -14.64 10.46 -12.67
C LEU A 66 -14.05 11.82 -13.03
N PRO A 67 -13.66 12.65 -12.05
CA PRO A 67 -12.82 13.81 -12.32
C PRO A 67 -11.51 13.40 -13.03
N PRO A 68 -10.98 14.21 -13.95
CA PRO A 68 -9.62 14.04 -14.45
C PRO A 68 -8.63 13.93 -13.30
N MET A 69 -7.67 13.02 -13.43
CA MET A 69 -6.63 12.73 -12.43
C MET A 69 -7.16 12.25 -11.07
N TYR A 70 -8.40 11.75 -11.00
CA TYR A 70 -9.00 11.24 -9.77
C TYR A 70 -8.08 10.23 -9.08
N THR A 71 -7.83 10.43 -7.79
CA THR A 71 -6.91 9.63 -6.97
C THR A 71 -7.65 8.75 -5.96
N GLY A 72 -8.97 8.93 -5.83
CA GLY A 72 -9.77 8.28 -4.81
C GLY A 72 -9.51 8.84 -3.41
N HIS A 73 -9.77 8.01 -2.42
CA HIS A 73 -9.57 8.28 -1.01
C HIS A 73 -8.14 7.97 -0.60
N ASN A 74 -7.62 8.74 0.35
CA ASN A 74 -6.28 8.53 0.89
C ASN A 74 -6.28 7.39 1.91
N SER A 75 -5.82 6.21 1.52
CA SER A 75 -5.75 5.03 2.39
C SER A 75 -4.86 5.20 3.62
N GLU A 76 -3.78 5.97 3.52
CA GLU A 76 -2.89 6.27 4.64
C GLU A 76 -3.56 7.19 5.67
N LEU A 77 -4.24 8.25 5.21
CA LEU A 77 -5.00 9.12 6.11
C LEU A 77 -6.16 8.37 6.76
N LEU A 78 -6.88 7.53 6.01
CA LEU A 78 -7.93 6.68 6.56
C LEU A 78 -7.39 5.74 7.63
N TYR A 79 -6.30 5.02 7.33
CA TYR A 79 -5.63 4.13 8.28
C TYR A 79 -5.26 4.87 9.57
N ASN A 80 -4.56 6.00 9.45
CA ASN A 80 -4.11 6.77 10.60
C ASN A 80 -5.29 7.33 11.41
N SER A 81 -6.37 7.76 10.76
CA SER A 81 -7.57 8.27 11.45
C SER A 81 -8.26 7.17 12.25
N ILE A 82 -8.36 5.96 11.69
CA ILE A 82 -8.94 4.80 12.37
C ILE A 82 -8.06 4.35 13.55
N GLU A 83 -6.73 4.29 13.36
CA GLU A 83 -5.81 3.94 14.45
C GLU A 83 -5.85 4.96 15.59
N MET A 84 -5.89 6.26 15.29
CA MET A 84 -6.04 7.31 16.31
C MET A 84 -7.33 7.12 17.11
N ARG A 85 -8.45 6.78 16.45
CA ARG A 85 -9.71 6.46 17.13
C ARG A 85 -9.62 5.21 17.98
N LYS A 86 -8.94 4.16 17.53
CA LYS A 86 -8.71 2.95 18.34
C LYS A 86 -7.95 3.28 19.62
N GLN A 87 -6.97 4.17 19.56
CA GLN A 87 -6.24 4.63 20.76
C GLN A 87 -7.13 5.46 21.68
N GLN A 88 -7.94 6.36 21.13
CA GLN A 88 -8.93 7.14 21.90
C GLN A 88 -10.03 6.26 22.49
N ALA A 89 -10.35 5.14 21.86
CA ALA A 89 -11.32 4.17 22.34
C ALA A 89 -10.84 3.37 23.55
N LEU A 90 -9.58 3.48 23.95
CA LEU A 90 -9.12 2.92 25.20
C LEU A 90 -9.83 3.63 26.37
N ARG A 91 -10.25 2.85 27.36
CA ARG A 91 -10.92 3.37 28.56
C ARG A 91 -9.94 4.23 29.36
N GLU A 92 -10.37 5.42 29.74
CA GLU A 92 -9.54 6.31 30.55
C GLU A 92 -9.51 5.83 32.00
N THR A 93 -8.40 6.10 32.69
CA THR A 93 -8.26 5.77 34.11
C THR A 93 -9.28 6.55 34.94
N GLY A 94 -10.19 5.84 35.61
CA GLY A 94 -11.24 6.44 36.43
C GLY A 94 -12.58 6.66 35.71
N GLU A 95 -12.66 6.37 34.42
CA GLU A 95 -13.91 6.39 33.65
C GLU A 95 -14.80 5.20 34.06
N THR A 96 -16.09 5.42 34.31
CA THR A 96 -17.09 4.35 34.54
C THR A 96 -17.47 3.64 33.23
N GLU A 97 -18.10 2.47 33.29
CA GLU A 97 -18.48 1.75 32.07
C GLU A 97 -19.55 2.51 31.26
N GLU A 98 -20.47 3.18 31.95
CA GLU A 98 -21.52 4.00 31.35
C GLU A 98 -20.96 5.24 30.66
N GLN A 99 -20.03 5.95 31.32
CA GLN A 99 -19.33 7.09 30.71
C GLN A 99 -18.56 6.65 29.46
N HIS A 100 -17.89 5.50 29.55
CA HIS A 100 -17.17 4.91 28.42
C HIS A 100 -18.10 4.60 27.24
N LYS A 101 -19.23 3.94 27.48
CA LYS A 101 -20.23 3.63 26.44
C LYS A 101 -20.75 4.89 25.76
N VAL A 102 -21.10 5.93 26.54
CA VAL A 102 -21.59 7.21 26.00
C VAL A 102 -20.53 7.90 25.14
N ARG A 103 -19.29 7.95 25.61
CA ARG A 103 -18.17 8.53 24.86
C ARG A 103 -17.90 7.77 23.57
N MET A 104 -17.87 6.44 23.63
CA MET A 104 -17.68 5.59 22.46
C MET A 104 -18.81 5.75 21.42
N ALA A 105 -20.06 5.82 21.86
CA ALA A 105 -21.18 6.07 20.95
C ALA A 105 -21.04 7.42 20.23
N ARG A 106 -20.60 8.47 20.95
CA ARG A 106 -20.29 9.76 20.35
C ARG A 106 -19.12 9.68 19.36
N GLU A 107 -18.03 9.02 19.72
CA GLU A 107 -16.84 8.93 18.87
C GLU A 107 -17.11 8.14 17.57
N ILE A 108 -17.88 7.06 17.66
CA ILE A 108 -18.31 6.26 16.50
C ILE A 108 -19.18 7.10 15.55
N SER A 109 -20.02 8.00 16.09
CA SER A 109 -20.90 8.87 15.29
C SER A 109 -20.18 10.00 14.56
N LEU A 110 -18.91 10.30 14.90
CA LEU A 110 -18.15 11.35 14.24
C LEU A 110 -17.62 10.87 12.87
N PRO A 111 -17.60 11.74 11.84
CA PRO A 111 -16.97 11.40 10.56
C PRO A 111 -15.47 11.13 10.71
N LEU A 112 -15.00 10.02 10.12
CA LEU A 112 -13.59 9.64 10.04
C LEU A 112 -12.74 10.72 9.35
N MET A 113 -13.25 11.28 8.25
CA MET A 113 -12.58 12.34 7.50
C MET A 113 -13.63 13.19 6.78
N ASP A 114 -13.80 14.43 7.20
CA ASP A 114 -14.78 15.37 6.65
C ASP A 114 -16.23 14.82 6.71
N SER A 115 -16.73 14.23 5.63
CA SER A 115 -18.07 13.63 5.57
C SER A 115 -18.07 12.10 5.49
N LEU A 116 -16.89 11.47 5.51
CA LEU A 116 -16.73 10.02 5.46
C LEU A 116 -16.88 9.42 6.85
N ASP A 117 -17.61 8.32 6.97
CA ASP A 117 -17.79 7.51 8.17
C ASP A 117 -17.51 6.02 7.87
N PHE A 118 -17.59 5.16 8.88
CA PHE A 118 -17.27 3.73 8.71
C PHE A 118 -18.18 2.99 7.71
N ASP A 119 -19.38 3.50 7.44
CA ASP A 119 -20.37 2.87 6.54
C ASP A 119 -20.31 3.43 5.11
N SER A 120 -19.50 4.47 4.90
CA SER A 120 -19.31 5.12 3.61
C SER A 120 -18.77 4.16 2.56
N VAL A 121 -19.13 4.42 1.30
CA VAL A 121 -18.48 3.75 0.17
C VAL A 121 -17.18 4.50 -0.13
N TYR A 122 -16.08 3.76 -0.17
CA TYR A 122 -14.76 4.26 -0.47
C TYR A 122 -14.31 3.80 -1.85
N ALA A 123 -13.49 4.62 -2.49
CA ALA A 123 -12.76 4.27 -3.70
C ALA A 123 -11.28 4.49 -3.45
N VAL A 124 -10.47 3.43 -3.44
CA VAL A 124 -9.02 3.50 -3.21
C VAL A 124 -8.29 3.14 -4.49
N ARG A 125 -7.43 4.03 -4.98
CA ARG A 125 -6.69 3.79 -6.22
C ARG A 125 -5.58 2.77 -6.03
N ILE A 126 -5.48 1.85 -6.98
CA ILE A 126 -4.36 0.91 -7.15
C ILE A 126 -3.77 1.08 -8.55
N THR A 127 -2.46 0.88 -8.65
CA THR A 127 -1.76 0.90 -9.94
C THR A 127 -1.78 -0.49 -10.54
N PRO A 128 -2.28 -0.67 -11.78
CA PRO A 128 -2.16 -1.94 -12.47
C PRO A 128 -0.71 -2.38 -12.57
N ALA A 129 -0.47 -3.68 -12.37
CA ALA A 129 0.84 -4.28 -12.56
C ALA A 129 1.21 -4.31 -14.05
N GLU A 130 0.19 -4.50 -14.90
CA GLU A 130 0.39 -4.56 -16.33
C GLU A 130 -0.83 -4.06 -17.10
N VAL A 131 -0.56 -3.43 -18.24
CA VAL A 131 -1.56 -3.06 -19.26
C VAL A 131 -1.03 -3.52 -20.60
N ARG A 132 -1.58 -4.61 -21.15
CA ARG A 132 -1.21 -5.18 -22.46
C ARG A 132 -2.29 -4.89 -23.48
N ARG A 133 -1.89 -4.64 -24.73
CA ARG A 133 -2.81 -4.50 -25.86
C ARG A 133 -2.68 -5.68 -26.79
N ASP A 134 -3.80 -6.26 -27.18
CA ASP A 134 -3.85 -7.12 -28.35
C ASP A 134 -3.97 -6.23 -29.60
N GLY A 135 -2.94 -6.27 -30.44
CA GLY A 135 -2.84 -5.45 -31.63
C GLY A 135 -3.85 -5.78 -32.73
N LYS A 136 -4.57 -6.90 -32.65
CA LYS A 136 -5.53 -7.31 -33.69
C LYS A 136 -6.99 -6.98 -33.36
N ASP A 137 -7.38 -7.09 -32.09
CA ASP A 137 -8.79 -7.09 -31.70
C ASP A 137 -9.22 -5.85 -30.88
N GLY A 138 -8.32 -4.88 -30.69
CA GLY A 138 -8.59 -3.68 -29.87
C GLY A 138 -8.86 -4.02 -28.39
N LEU A 139 -8.41 -5.20 -27.96
CA LEU A 139 -8.60 -5.69 -26.61
C LEU A 139 -7.43 -5.22 -25.73
N VAL A 140 -7.75 -4.61 -24.60
CA VAL A 140 -6.78 -4.22 -23.60
C VAL A 140 -6.96 -5.09 -22.37
N HIS A 141 -5.88 -5.79 -22.01
CA HIS A 141 -5.78 -6.59 -20.81
C HIS A 141 -5.11 -5.78 -19.72
N VAL A 142 -5.73 -5.74 -18.55
CA VAL A 142 -5.21 -5.06 -17.38
C VAL A 142 -5.10 -6.06 -16.26
N SER A 143 -3.95 -6.11 -15.58
CA SER A 143 -3.75 -6.96 -14.41
C SER A 143 -3.40 -6.14 -13.18
N CYS A 144 -3.94 -6.55 -12.02
CA CYS A 144 -3.62 -5.98 -10.73
C CYS A 144 -3.04 -7.07 -9.83
N ASN A 145 -1.86 -6.83 -9.27
CA ASN A 145 -1.22 -7.77 -8.35
C ASN A 145 -2.02 -7.88 -7.06
N VAL A 146 -2.13 -9.12 -6.58
CA VAL A 146 -2.67 -9.47 -5.27
C VAL A 146 -1.58 -10.21 -4.51
N SER A 147 -1.35 -9.81 -3.28
CA SER A 147 -0.33 -10.41 -2.42
C SER A 147 -0.96 -10.97 -1.14
N PRO A 148 -0.39 -12.02 -0.54
CA PRO A 148 -0.81 -12.43 0.79
C PRO A 148 -0.54 -11.31 1.80
N ALA A 149 -1.46 -11.07 2.72
CA ALA A 149 -1.21 -10.20 3.86
C ALA A 149 -0.35 -10.93 4.91
N PHE A 150 0.40 -10.19 5.71
CA PHE A 150 1.05 -10.74 6.90
C PHE A 150 0.05 -10.84 8.06
N GLU A 151 0.20 -11.88 8.87
CA GLU A 151 -0.43 -12.03 10.17
C GLU A 151 0.53 -12.76 11.11
N ALA A 152 0.72 -12.22 12.31
CA ALA A 152 1.61 -12.79 13.32
C ALA A 152 3.03 -13.08 12.78
N GLY A 153 3.55 -12.17 11.96
CA GLY A 153 4.88 -12.27 11.37
C GLY A 153 5.03 -13.26 10.20
N ARG A 154 3.93 -13.79 9.64
CA ARG A 154 3.95 -14.74 8.51
C ARG A 154 2.95 -14.35 7.44
N GLU A 155 3.22 -14.70 6.19
CA GLU A 155 2.25 -14.55 5.11
C GLU A 155 1.05 -15.49 5.35
N ASP A 156 -0.16 -14.92 5.33
CA ASP A 156 -1.41 -15.66 5.32
C ASP A 156 -1.96 -15.69 3.89
N PRO A 157 -1.86 -16.84 3.18
CA PRO A 157 -2.35 -16.95 1.82
C PRO A 157 -3.88 -16.85 1.71
N ALA A 158 -4.64 -16.93 2.81
CA ALA A 158 -6.09 -16.70 2.78
C ALA A 158 -6.43 -15.19 2.68
N LYS A 159 -5.56 -14.31 3.19
CA LYS A 159 -5.77 -12.86 3.18
C LYS A 159 -5.19 -12.24 1.93
N LYS A 160 -6.05 -11.65 1.10
CA LYS A 160 -5.66 -11.04 -0.17
C LYS A 160 -5.55 -9.54 -0.02
N ALA A 161 -4.35 -9.02 -0.26
CA ALA A 161 -4.01 -7.62 -0.12
C ALA A 161 -3.63 -6.98 -1.45
N PHE A 162 -4.10 -5.76 -1.67
CA PHE A 162 -3.71 -4.91 -2.80
C PHE A 162 -2.81 -3.80 -2.27
N VAL A 163 -1.57 -3.74 -2.73
CA VAL A 163 -0.66 -2.67 -2.36
C VAL A 163 -1.13 -1.37 -2.99
N VAL A 164 -1.45 -0.38 -2.15
CA VAL A 164 -1.93 0.94 -2.57
C VAL A 164 -0.82 1.99 -2.50
N ARG A 165 0.15 1.79 -1.60
CA ARG A 165 1.29 2.69 -1.45
C ARG A 165 2.50 1.97 -0.87
N HIS A 166 3.65 2.15 -1.52
CA HIS A 166 4.94 1.68 -1.03
C HIS A 166 5.85 2.89 -0.74
N LEU A 167 6.39 2.96 0.47
CA LEU A 167 7.21 4.06 0.97
C LEU A 167 8.60 3.51 1.36
N PRO A 168 9.58 3.53 0.44
CA PRO A 168 10.94 3.15 0.79
C PRO A 168 11.55 4.21 1.72
N GLN A 169 12.12 3.76 2.84
CA GLN A 169 12.83 4.59 3.81
C GLN A 169 14.34 4.38 3.73
N LEU A 170 14.76 3.16 3.39
CA LEU A 170 16.14 2.77 3.15
C LEU A 170 16.13 1.63 2.13
N ASP A 171 16.92 1.73 1.07
CA ASP A 171 17.21 0.60 0.17
C ASP A 171 18.66 0.71 -0.28
N ASN A 172 19.57 0.50 0.67
CA ASN A 172 21.00 0.49 0.40
C ASN A 172 21.42 -0.91 -0.03
N ARG A 173 22.24 -0.98 -1.08
CA ARG A 173 22.90 -2.22 -1.47
C ARG A 173 24.36 -1.94 -1.78
N TYR A 174 25.24 -2.68 -1.14
CA TYR A 174 26.66 -2.58 -1.38
C TYR A 174 27.34 -3.94 -1.18
N SER A 175 28.45 -4.15 -1.86
CA SER A 175 29.22 -5.38 -1.73
C SER A 175 30.48 -5.13 -0.91
N ILE A 176 30.75 -6.03 0.03
CA ILE A 176 32.02 -6.09 0.76
C ILE A 176 32.78 -7.36 0.35
N THR A 177 34.10 -7.28 0.37
CA THR A 177 34.97 -8.47 0.25
C THR A 177 35.41 -8.87 1.65
N ARG A 178 35.12 -10.11 2.05
CA ARG A 178 35.55 -10.68 3.33
C ARG A 178 37.04 -11.00 3.31
N GLN A 179 37.59 -11.27 4.49
CA GLN A 179 39.02 -11.63 4.64
C GLN A 179 39.41 -12.90 3.87
N ASP A 180 38.46 -13.82 3.65
CA ASP A 180 38.64 -15.03 2.85
C ASP A 180 38.54 -14.79 1.32
N GLY A 181 38.42 -13.52 0.88
CA GLY A 181 38.26 -13.14 -0.52
C GLY A 181 36.85 -13.28 -1.07
N THR A 182 35.89 -13.79 -0.29
CA THR A 182 34.50 -13.93 -0.73
C THR A 182 33.81 -12.56 -0.80
N ARG A 183 33.04 -12.32 -1.87
CA ARG A 183 32.23 -11.09 -2.00
C ARG A 183 30.83 -11.34 -1.48
N VAL A 184 30.36 -10.47 -0.61
CA VAL A 184 29.02 -10.54 -0.02
C VAL A 184 28.29 -9.23 -0.22
N THR A 185 27.05 -9.32 -0.69
CA THR A 185 26.15 -8.18 -0.81
C THR A 185 25.43 -7.96 0.51
N ILE A 186 25.54 -6.75 1.05
CA ILE A 186 24.77 -6.26 2.18
C ILE A 186 23.59 -5.48 1.61
N GLU A 187 22.38 -5.84 2.05
CA GLU A 187 21.15 -5.12 1.72
C GLU A 187 20.57 -4.53 3.01
N GLU A 188 20.38 -3.22 3.07
CA GLU A 188 19.70 -2.55 4.18
C GLU A 188 18.39 -1.99 3.66
N ILE A 189 17.31 -2.66 4.02
CA ILE A 189 15.99 -2.42 3.45
C ILE A 189 15.06 -2.02 4.59
N LYS A 190 14.48 -0.83 4.50
CA LYS A 190 13.45 -0.32 5.40
C LYS A 190 12.35 0.30 4.57
N PHE A 191 11.10 -0.07 4.81
CA PHE A 191 9.97 0.54 4.10
C PHE A 191 8.70 0.48 4.95
N SER A 192 7.73 1.29 4.54
CA SER A 192 6.35 1.16 4.98
C SER A 192 5.46 0.90 3.78
N GLU A 193 4.49 0.01 3.94
CA GLU A 193 3.57 -0.37 2.90
C GLU A 193 2.14 -0.25 3.42
N TYR A 194 1.31 0.47 2.66
CA TYR A 194 -0.13 0.50 2.88
C TYR A 194 -0.79 -0.39 1.85
N ALA A 195 -1.67 -1.27 2.33
CA ALA A 195 -2.41 -2.18 1.48
C ALA A 195 -3.87 -2.30 1.94
N VAL A 196 -4.76 -2.54 0.97
CA VAL A 196 -6.17 -2.86 1.23
C VAL A 196 -6.32 -4.38 1.25
N VAL A 197 -6.80 -4.92 2.37
CA VAL A 197 -7.13 -6.34 2.51
C VAL A 197 -8.61 -6.53 2.18
N ALA A 198 -8.89 -7.36 1.18
CA ALA A 198 -10.25 -7.72 0.82
C ALA A 198 -10.79 -8.78 1.80
N VAL A 199 -11.81 -8.44 2.59
CA VAL A 199 -12.41 -9.40 3.53
C VAL A 199 -13.24 -10.47 2.82
N ASN A 200 -13.79 -10.12 1.66
CA ASN A 200 -14.55 -10.99 0.78
C ASN A 200 -13.69 -11.57 -0.35
N ALA A 201 -12.41 -11.83 -0.09
CA ALA A 201 -11.44 -12.31 -1.08
C ALA A 201 -11.87 -13.57 -1.84
N GLY A 202 -12.70 -14.43 -1.24
CA GLY A 202 -13.24 -15.63 -1.89
C GLY A 202 -14.17 -15.34 -3.09
N GLY A 203 -14.74 -14.13 -3.17
CA GLY A 203 -15.54 -13.68 -4.30
C GLY A 203 -14.74 -12.98 -5.41
N LEU A 204 -13.43 -12.78 -5.22
CA LEU A 204 -12.57 -12.13 -6.21
C LEU A 204 -12.13 -13.13 -7.30
N PRO A 205 -12.15 -12.73 -8.58
CA PRO A 205 -11.68 -13.57 -9.69
C PRO A 205 -10.14 -13.58 -9.77
N ILE A 206 -9.51 -14.10 -8.71
CA ILE A 206 -8.05 -14.17 -8.60
C ILE A 206 -7.53 -15.32 -9.45
N GLN A 207 -6.67 -14.99 -10.39
CA GLN A 207 -5.91 -15.94 -11.19
C GLN A 207 -4.54 -16.15 -10.57
N ARG A 208 -4.05 -17.39 -10.63
CA ARG A 208 -2.69 -17.76 -10.24
C ARG A 208 -1.85 -17.94 -11.49
N THR A 209 -0.82 -17.14 -11.65
CA THR A 209 0.20 -17.39 -12.66
C THR A 209 1.18 -18.42 -12.11
N PRO A 210 1.48 -19.52 -12.83
CA PRO A 210 2.55 -20.43 -12.42
C PRO A 210 3.88 -19.70 -12.39
N GLY A 211 4.67 -19.88 -11.33
CA GLY A 211 6.04 -19.38 -11.29
C GLY A 211 6.89 -20.15 -12.30
N VAL A 212 7.65 -19.45 -13.14
CA VAL A 212 8.69 -20.08 -13.95
C VAL A 212 9.89 -20.30 -13.02
N HIS A 213 10.16 -21.54 -12.62
CA HIS A 213 11.39 -21.87 -11.90
C HIS A 213 12.58 -21.82 -12.88
N PRO A 214 13.58 -20.94 -12.70
CA PRO A 214 14.87 -21.14 -13.35
C PRO A 214 15.63 -22.28 -12.66
N PRO A 215 16.60 -22.91 -13.34
CA PRO A 215 17.53 -23.84 -12.71
C PRO A 215 18.24 -23.14 -11.54
N VAL A 216 18.34 -23.84 -10.41
CA VAL A 216 18.94 -23.33 -9.17
C VAL A 216 20.45 -23.20 -9.34
N ASP A 217 20.89 -22.07 -9.88
CA ASP A 217 22.27 -21.60 -9.73
C ASP A 217 22.32 -20.57 -8.61
N GLY A 218 23.00 -20.92 -7.51
CA GLY A 218 22.98 -20.27 -6.20
C GLY A 218 23.47 -18.82 -6.10
N LYS A 219 22.85 -17.90 -6.85
CA LYS A 219 22.97 -16.45 -6.66
C LYS A 219 21.63 -15.90 -6.23
N GLY A 220 21.40 -15.92 -4.91
CA GLY A 220 20.29 -15.24 -4.25
C GLY A 220 20.34 -13.74 -4.54
N SER A 221 19.63 -13.34 -5.58
CA SER A 221 19.25 -11.96 -5.86
C SER A 221 17.73 -11.90 -5.94
N ARG A 222 17.16 -10.73 -5.65
CA ARG A 222 15.71 -10.39 -5.64
C ARG A 222 14.90 -10.76 -6.90
N GLN A 223 15.46 -11.52 -7.83
CA GLN A 223 14.74 -12.18 -8.90
C GLN A 223 13.85 -13.33 -8.38
N ALA A 224 14.14 -13.88 -7.20
CA ALA A 224 13.31 -14.92 -6.56
C ALA A 224 11.90 -14.44 -6.13
N ASP A 225 11.67 -13.14 -5.96
CA ASP A 225 10.33 -12.58 -5.66
C ASP A 225 9.56 -12.20 -6.94
N ARG A 226 10.23 -12.11 -8.10
CA ARG A 226 9.55 -11.95 -9.41
C ARG A 226 9.13 -13.27 -10.04
N GLU A 227 9.61 -14.40 -9.51
CA GLU A 227 9.47 -15.74 -10.10
C GLU A 227 8.70 -16.72 -9.21
N ARG A 228 8.19 -16.27 -8.05
CA ARG A 228 7.06 -16.94 -7.41
C ARG A 228 5.82 -16.60 -8.22
N GLY A 229 5.07 -17.62 -8.61
CA GLY A 229 3.78 -17.44 -9.24
C GLY A 229 2.96 -16.39 -8.50
N GLY A 230 2.53 -15.35 -9.21
CA GLY A 230 1.77 -14.25 -8.65
C GLY A 230 0.28 -14.57 -8.63
N GLU A 231 -0.43 -14.01 -7.67
CA GLU A 231 -1.88 -13.89 -7.77
C GLU A 231 -2.22 -12.53 -8.36
N MET A 232 -3.15 -12.51 -9.32
CA MET A 232 -3.57 -11.29 -9.98
C MET A 232 -5.05 -11.32 -10.29
N ILE A 233 -5.66 -10.15 -10.37
CA ILE A 233 -6.97 -9.97 -10.99
C ILE A 233 -6.75 -9.43 -12.39
N GLU A 234 -7.39 -10.05 -13.37
CA GLU A 234 -7.34 -9.60 -14.75
C GLU A 234 -8.69 -9.10 -15.22
N ALA A 235 -8.66 -8.04 -16.01
CA ALA A 235 -9.81 -7.55 -16.74
C ALA A 235 -9.43 -7.35 -18.20
N ALA A 236 -10.36 -7.69 -19.10
CA ALA A 236 -10.27 -7.34 -20.50
C ALA A 236 -11.31 -6.26 -20.82
N MET A 237 -10.94 -5.27 -21.60
CA MET A 237 -11.84 -4.22 -22.08
C MET A 237 -11.57 -3.92 -23.55
N ARG A 238 -12.65 -3.72 -24.31
CA ARG A 238 -12.55 -3.41 -25.73
C ARG A 238 -12.50 -1.89 -25.90
N LEU A 239 -11.46 -1.40 -26.56
CA LEU A 239 -11.26 0.00 -26.88
C LEU A 239 -11.18 0.17 -28.40
N THR A 240 -11.59 1.34 -28.90
CA THR A 240 -11.31 1.71 -30.29
C THR A 240 -9.80 1.93 -30.49
N ALA A 241 -9.31 1.84 -31.73
CA ALA A 241 -7.89 2.07 -32.02
C ALA A 241 -7.43 3.50 -31.67
N GLU A 242 -8.33 4.47 -31.68
CA GLU A 242 -8.06 5.84 -31.26
C GLU A 242 -7.96 5.95 -29.74
N GLU A 243 -8.93 5.41 -29.01
CA GLU A 243 -8.89 5.37 -27.53
C GLU A 243 -7.67 4.61 -27.03
N ALA A 244 -7.37 3.45 -27.63
CA ALA A 244 -6.20 2.67 -27.29
C ALA A 244 -4.94 3.54 -27.45
N ARG A 245 -4.73 4.21 -28.60
CA ARG A 245 -3.54 5.07 -28.79
C ARG A 245 -3.43 6.19 -27.74
N GLY A 246 -4.55 6.75 -27.29
CA GLY A 246 -4.55 7.81 -26.27
C GLY A 246 -4.27 7.35 -24.83
N ILE A 247 -4.35 6.05 -24.55
CA ILE A 247 -4.39 5.49 -23.18
C ILE A 247 -3.03 4.89 -22.72
N GLU A 248 -1.93 5.10 -23.45
CA GLU A 248 -0.62 4.53 -23.05
C GLU A 248 -0.18 5.00 -21.66
N GLY A 249 -0.20 4.09 -20.69
CA GLY A 249 0.11 4.38 -19.27
C GLY A 249 -0.98 5.11 -18.50
N GLY A 250 -2.16 5.34 -19.10
CA GLY A 250 -3.25 6.11 -18.50
C GLY A 250 -4.31 5.29 -17.75
N ILE A 251 -4.31 3.96 -17.86
CA ILE A 251 -5.31 3.13 -17.16
C ILE A 251 -4.93 2.98 -15.69
N MET A 252 -5.85 3.35 -14.81
CA MET A 252 -5.75 3.13 -13.37
C MET A 252 -6.91 2.24 -12.91
N ALA A 253 -6.75 1.64 -11.73
CA ALA A 253 -7.80 0.86 -11.10
C ALA A 253 -8.24 1.46 -9.76
N LEU A 254 -9.52 1.31 -9.42
CA LEU A 254 -10.09 1.66 -8.12
C LEU A 254 -10.66 0.40 -7.46
N LEU A 255 -10.27 0.18 -6.22
CA LEU A 255 -10.98 -0.69 -5.30
C LEU A 255 -12.15 0.09 -4.71
N VAL A 256 -13.37 -0.33 -5.03
CA VAL A 256 -14.60 0.28 -4.51
C VAL A 256 -15.21 -0.64 -3.47
N GLY A 257 -15.42 -0.16 -2.26
CA GLY A 257 -15.89 -1.00 -1.16
C GLY A 257 -16.23 -0.23 0.10
N ARG A 258 -16.61 -0.96 1.15
CA ARG A 258 -16.86 -0.39 2.49
C ARG A 258 -15.80 -0.87 3.46
N LEU A 259 -15.53 -0.11 4.51
CA LEU A 259 -14.65 -0.56 5.58
C LEU A 259 -15.29 -1.74 6.31
N ALA A 260 -14.47 -2.72 6.70
CA ALA A 260 -14.94 -3.91 7.40
C ALA A 260 -14.05 -4.18 8.62
N ALA A 261 -14.64 -4.67 9.73
CA ALA A 261 -13.88 -5.04 10.92
C ALA A 261 -12.78 -6.08 10.56
N PRO A 262 -11.55 -5.97 11.12
CA PRO A 262 -11.12 -5.10 12.22
C PRO A 262 -10.74 -3.66 11.80
N TYR A 263 -11.13 -3.23 10.59
CA TYR A 263 -10.88 -1.95 9.93
C TYR A 263 -9.42 -1.71 9.56
N THR A 264 -8.52 -1.96 10.50
CA THR A 264 -7.08 -1.80 10.31
C THR A 264 -6.30 -2.86 11.10
N SER A 265 -5.10 -3.20 10.62
CA SER A 265 -4.10 -3.95 11.38
C SER A 265 -2.68 -3.50 11.02
N HIS A 266 -1.72 -3.93 11.82
CA HIS A 266 -0.31 -3.58 11.66
C HIS A 266 0.57 -4.82 11.81
N GLU A 267 1.54 -4.98 10.93
CA GLU A 267 2.57 -6.01 11.05
C GLU A 267 3.95 -5.38 10.85
N GLU A 268 4.92 -5.82 11.65
CA GLU A 268 6.32 -5.43 11.51
C GLU A 268 7.17 -6.68 11.29
N ILE A 269 7.76 -6.79 10.10
CA ILE A 269 8.65 -7.88 9.73
C ILE A 269 10.08 -7.38 9.84
N SER A 270 10.77 -7.80 10.89
CA SER A 270 12.18 -7.52 11.09
C SER A 270 13.03 -8.78 10.84
N ARG A 271 14.15 -8.61 10.14
CA ARG A 271 15.19 -9.65 10.06
C ARG A 271 16.50 -9.05 10.50
N LYS A 272 17.08 -9.66 11.54
CA LYS A 272 18.41 -9.30 12.03
C LYS A 272 19.48 -9.83 11.07
N PRO A 273 20.61 -9.12 10.93
CA PRO A 273 21.75 -9.60 10.17
C PRO A 273 22.21 -10.99 10.63
N THR A 274 22.52 -11.87 9.68
CA THR A 274 23.19 -13.17 9.91
C THR A 274 24.52 -13.22 9.16
N ALA A 275 25.32 -14.25 9.43
CA ALA A 275 26.54 -14.50 8.66
C ALA A 275 26.25 -14.75 7.17
N GLU A 276 25.15 -15.40 6.79
CA GLU A 276 24.81 -15.57 5.37
C GLU A 276 24.14 -14.32 4.77
N ARG A 277 23.42 -13.55 5.59
CA ARG A 277 22.68 -12.35 5.17
C ARG A 277 23.00 -11.19 6.11
N PRO A 278 24.14 -10.51 5.91
CA PRO A 278 24.60 -9.42 6.80
C PRO A 278 23.75 -8.14 6.73
N GLY A 279 22.75 -8.11 5.84
CA GLY A 279 21.81 -7.01 5.68
C GLY A 279 20.79 -6.89 6.81
N THR A 280 20.21 -5.70 6.94
CA THR A 280 19.05 -5.45 7.80
C THR A 280 17.79 -5.37 6.96
N TYR A 281 16.68 -5.92 7.47
CA TYR A 281 15.38 -5.80 6.84
C TYR A 281 14.34 -5.38 7.87
N LEU A 282 13.57 -4.34 7.53
CA LEU A 282 12.43 -3.86 8.31
C LEU A 282 11.29 -3.49 7.36
N GLY A 283 10.30 -4.35 7.25
CA GLY A 283 9.04 -4.05 6.56
C GLY A 283 7.96 -3.69 7.57
N ARG A 284 7.32 -2.53 7.42
CA ARG A 284 6.13 -2.15 8.19
C ARG A 284 4.93 -2.18 7.28
N TYR A 285 3.95 -3.00 7.62
CA TYR A 285 2.74 -3.19 6.84
C TYR A 285 1.56 -2.60 7.58
N HIS A 286 0.77 -1.80 6.87
CA HIS A 286 -0.41 -1.11 7.35
C HIS A 286 -1.58 -1.57 6.50
N TYR A 287 -2.46 -2.36 7.10
CA TYR A 287 -3.59 -2.96 6.39
C TYR A 287 -4.86 -2.19 6.68
N LEU A 288 -5.61 -1.85 5.62
CA LEU A 288 -6.98 -1.35 5.69
C LEU A 288 -7.92 -2.47 5.22
N TYR A 289 -8.88 -2.88 6.03
CA TYR A 289 -9.80 -3.97 5.71
C TYR A 289 -11.04 -3.42 5.03
N MET A 290 -11.34 -3.92 3.84
CA MET A 290 -12.48 -3.51 3.05
C MET A 290 -13.26 -4.71 2.51
N ASP A 291 -14.58 -4.59 2.54
CA ASP A 291 -15.50 -5.41 1.74
C ASP A 291 -15.58 -4.81 0.34
N ILE A 292 -14.96 -5.47 -0.64
CA ILE A 292 -14.80 -4.95 -2.00
C ILE A 292 -16.08 -5.27 -2.78
N ILE A 293 -16.75 -4.23 -3.27
CA ILE A 293 -18.01 -4.35 -4.03
C ILE A 293 -17.72 -4.35 -5.53
N ALA A 294 -16.70 -3.60 -5.96
CA ALA A 294 -16.29 -3.58 -7.36
C ALA A 294 -14.83 -3.17 -7.54
N ILE A 295 -14.26 -3.56 -8.67
CA ILE A 295 -12.97 -3.05 -9.18
C ILE A 295 -13.25 -2.29 -10.47
N TRP A 296 -12.92 -1.00 -10.48
CA TRP A 296 -13.14 -0.16 -11.65
C TRP A 296 -11.83 0.08 -12.37
N PHE A 297 -11.87 0.09 -13.70
CA PHE A 297 -10.76 0.50 -14.55
C PHE A 297 -11.17 1.76 -15.29
N TYR A 298 -10.33 2.78 -15.27
CA TYR A 298 -10.65 4.07 -15.84
C TYR A 298 -9.42 4.72 -16.47
N ASP A 299 -9.65 5.60 -17.44
CA ASP A 299 -8.61 6.47 -18.00
C ASP A 299 -8.39 7.65 -17.05
N VAL A 300 -7.20 7.72 -16.46
CA VAL A 300 -6.82 8.74 -15.49
C VAL A 300 -6.84 10.15 -16.09
N THR A 301 -6.62 10.29 -17.40
CA THR A 301 -6.48 11.58 -18.07
C THR A 301 -7.81 12.31 -18.18
N ASN A 302 -8.87 11.59 -18.52
CA ASN A 302 -10.19 12.17 -18.79
C ASN A 302 -11.29 11.68 -17.84
N GLY A 303 -10.98 10.72 -16.96
CA GLY A 303 -11.86 10.14 -15.97
C GLY A 303 -12.89 9.15 -16.52
N LYS A 304 -12.83 8.76 -17.79
CA LYS A 304 -13.77 7.81 -18.40
C LYS A 304 -13.63 6.45 -17.74
N VAL A 305 -14.74 5.90 -17.24
CA VAL A 305 -14.80 4.52 -16.75
C VAL A 305 -14.80 3.57 -17.95
N LEU A 306 -13.83 2.66 -18.00
CA LEU A 306 -13.62 1.72 -19.10
C LEU A 306 -14.24 0.36 -18.79
N ASN A 307 -14.18 -0.07 -17.52
CA ASN A 307 -14.76 -1.33 -17.07
C ASN A 307 -15.13 -1.25 -15.58
N ARG A 308 -16.20 -1.93 -15.19
CA ARG A 308 -16.63 -2.15 -13.81
C ARG A 308 -16.77 -3.64 -13.56
N MET A 309 -15.79 -4.22 -12.88
CA MET A 309 -15.87 -5.59 -12.40
C MET A 309 -16.64 -5.61 -11.08
N ARG A 310 -17.95 -5.91 -11.14
CA ARG A 310 -18.78 -6.07 -9.94
C ARG A 310 -18.52 -7.44 -9.30
N LEU A 311 -18.50 -7.47 -7.98
CA LEU A 311 -18.32 -8.67 -7.18
C LEU A 311 -19.69 -9.05 -6.60
N SER A 312 -20.06 -10.32 -6.72
CA SER A 312 -21.34 -10.89 -6.29
C SER A 312 -21.34 -11.28 -4.81
#